data_AF-A0A1E4TSG3-F1
#
_entry.id   AF-A0A1E4TSG3-F1
#
_cell.length_a   1.000
_cell.length_b   1.000
_cell.length_c   1.000
_cell.angle_alpha   90.00
_cell.angle_beta   90.00
_cell.angle_gamma   90.00
#
_symmetry.space_group_name_H-M   'P 1'
#
loop_
_entity.id
_entity.type
_entity.pdbx_description
1 polymer ?
#
loop_
_entity_poly.entity_id
_entity_poly.type
_entity_poly.pdbx_seq_one_letter_code
_entity_poly.pdbx_strand_id
1 'polypeptide(L)'
;MALYYSLVFSLLVIEMGLFTLLSLPLPRRFRRPLLSTVSKPLRSQEVQIAFRCILGFILVLFIDSVNRVFRVTAELGPSSKGGGITSGIIPSAIAPDSRAEIQARKFYAQRNMYLCGFTLFLTLILNRTYALVAELL
;
A
#
# COMPACT_ATOMS: atom_id res chain seq x y z
N MET A 1 5.99 -7.79 11.59
CA MET A 1 5.34 -7.46 10.29
C MET A 1 6.28 -7.84 9.18
N ALA A 2 5.78 -8.33 8.05
CA ALA A 2 6.66 -8.76 6.96
C ALA A 2 7.44 -7.56 6.38
N LEU A 3 8.72 -7.75 6.07
CA LEU A 3 9.67 -6.67 5.69
C LEU A 3 9.17 -5.83 4.51
N TYR A 4 8.51 -6.45 3.53
CA TYR A 4 7.98 -5.76 2.36
C TYR A 4 6.91 -4.71 2.71
N TYR A 5 6.03 -4.96 3.68
CA TYR A 5 5.05 -3.95 4.11
C TYR A 5 5.69 -2.76 4.82
N SER A 6 6.82 -2.98 5.52
CA SER A 6 7.60 -1.89 6.12
C SER A 6 8.24 -1.00 5.05
N LEU A 7 8.70 -1.59 3.94
CA LEU A 7 9.25 -0.83 2.81
C LEU A 7 8.15 0.00 2.12
N VAL A 8 6.99 -0.59 1.86
CA VAL A 8 5.85 0.13 1.27
C VAL A 8 5.38 1.27 2.20
N PHE A 9 5.39 1.04 3.52
CA PHE A 9 5.09 2.08 4.50
C PHE A 9 6.09 3.25 4.45
N SER A 10 7.40 2.97 4.47
CA SER A 10 8.42 4.01 4.35
C SER A 10 8.29 4.79 3.05
N LEU A 11 7.97 4.10 1.95
CA LEU A 11 7.74 4.72 0.65
C LEU A 11 6.53 5.67 0.70
N LEU A 12 5.42 5.24 1.30
CA LEU A 12 4.23 6.07 1.50
C LEU A 12 4.53 7.33 2.32
N VAL A 13 5.31 7.23 3.39
CA VAL A 13 5.69 8.38 4.22
C VAL A 13 6.52 9.39 3.42
N ILE A 14 7.48 8.90 2.62
CA ILE A 14 8.28 9.75 1.73
C ILE A 14 7.40 10.44 0.69
N GLU A 15 6.50 9.70 0.06
CA GLU A 15 5.55 10.24 -0.93
C GLU A 15 4.60 11.27 -0.31
N MET A 16 4.11 11.05 0.91
CA MET A 16 3.28 12.03 1.63
C MET A 16 4.07 13.30 1.91
N GLY A 17 5.33 13.17 2.34
CA GLY A 17 6.22 14.31 2.57
C GLY A 17 6.45 15.12 1.29
N LEU A 18 6.79 14.45 0.19
CA LEU A 18 6.98 15.06 -1.13
C LEU A 18 5.70 15.72 -1.64
N PHE A 19 4.56 15.03 -1.58
CA PHE A 19 3.28 15.58 -2.01
C PHE A 19 2.89 16.81 -1.19
N THR A 20 3.03 16.76 0.14
CA THR A 20 2.75 17.90 1.02
C THR A 20 3.67 19.08 0.70
N LEU A 21 4.96 18.82 0.48
CA LEU A 21 5.94 19.83 0.12
C LEU A 21 5.60 20.51 -1.22
N LEU A 22 5.17 19.73 -2.22
CA LEU A 22 4.77 20.24 -3.55
C LEU A 22 3.39 20.92 -3.53
N SER A 23 2.46 20.43 -2.72
CA SER A 23 1.07 20.92 -2.67
C SER A 23 0.92 22.18 -1.79
N LEU A 24 1.82 22.41 -0.83
CA LEU A 24 1.79 23.62 -0.02
C LEU A 24 2.08 24.85 -0.91
N PRO A 25 1.27 25.92 -0.80
CA PRO A 25 1.59 27.21 -1.43
C PRO A 25 2.82 27.82 -0.74
N LEU A 26 4.01 27.42 -1.18
CA LEU A 26 5.27 27.88 -0.60
C LEU A 26 5.45 29.38 -0.86
N PRO A 27 5.73 30.20 0.17
CA PRO A 27 5.97 31.62 0.02
C PRO A 27 7.15 31.88 -0.94
N ARG A 28 6.99 32.89 -1.82
CA ARG A 28 7.87 33.18 -2.98
C ARG A 28 9.38 33.20 -2.66
N ARG A 29 9.78 33.48 -1.41
CA ARG A 29 11.18 33.53 -0.98
C ARG A 29 11.86 32.16 -0.92
N PHE A 30 11.14 31.09 -0.57
CA PHE A 30 11.70 29.74 -0.45
C PHE A 30 11.35 28.83 -1.65
N ARG A 31 10.37 29.24 -2.47
CA ARG A 31 9.86 28.46 -3.60
C ARG A 31 10.93 28.09 -4.63
N ARG A 32 11.80 29.03 -5.03
CA ARG A 32 12.83 28.79 -6.07
C ARG A 32 13.97 27.86 -5.63
N PRO A 33 14.63 28.05 -4.48
CA PRO A 33 15.71 27.15 -4.07
C PRO A 33 15.17 25.76 -3.71
N LEU A 34 14.03 25.66 -3.03
CA LEU A 34 13.45 24.37 -2.63
C LEU A 34 12.96 23.57 -3.85
N LEU A 35 12.21 24.22 -4.75
CA LEU A 35 11.77 23.53 -5.97
C LEU A 35 12.93 23.23 -6.89
N SER A 36 13.97 24.07 -7.02
CA SER A 36 15.12 23.73 -7.88
C SER A 36 15.98 22.60 -7.33
N THR A 37 16.16 22.50 -6.00
CA THR A 37 16.89 21.37 -5.37
C THR A 37 16.11 20.07 -5.46
N VAL A 38 14.77 20.11 -5.33
CA VAL A 38 13.92 18.91 -5.42
C VAL A 38 13.64 18.51 -6.88
N SER A 39 13.42 19.47 -7.80
CA SER A 39 13.13 19.19 -9.21
C SER A 39 14.34 18.79 -10.06
N LYS A 40 15.56 19.21 -9.70
CA LYS A 40 16.78 18.80 -10.42
C LYS A 40 16.97 17.28 -10.51
N PRO A 41 16.95 16.51 -9.40
CA PRO A 41 17.05 15.05 -9.47
C PRO A 41 15.80 14.42 -10.10
N LEU A 42 14.61 14.98 -9.86
CA LEU A 42 13.34 14.45 -10.37
C LEU A 42 13.12 14.66 -11.88
N ARG A 43 13.82 15.63 -12.51
CA ARG A 43 13.78 15.87 -13.95
C ARG A 43 14.64 14.90 -14.75
N SER A 44 15.51 14.16 -14.09
CA SER A 44 16.29 13.13 -14.77
C SER A 44 15.36 12.02 -15.29
N GLN A 45 15.59 11.60 -16.53
CA GLN A 45 14.83 10.53 -17.18
C GLN A 45 14.96 9.21 -16.40
N GLU A 46 16.12 8.99 -15.76
CA GLU A 46 16.39 7.83 -14.91
C GLU A 46 15.44 7.76 -13.71
N VAL A 47 15.18 8.89 -13.05
CA VAL A 47 14.27 8.93 -11.90
C VAL A 47 12.82 8.69 -12.32
N GLN A 48 12.39 9.20 -13.49
CA GLN A 48 11.06 8.90 -14.02
C GLN A 48 10.88 7.41 -14.34
N ILE A 49 11.92 6.76 -14.87
CA ILE A 49 11.92 5.32 -15.12
C ILE A 49 11.84 4.57 -13.78
N ALA A 50 12.63 4.98 -12.78
CA ALA A 50 12.58 4.40 -11.44
C ALA A 50 11.19 4.51 -10.80
N PHE A 51 10.52 5.67 -10.90
CA PHE A 51 9.15 5.85 -10.42
C PHE A 51 8.15 4.93 -11.12
N ARG A 52 8.27 4.72 -12.45
CA ARG A 52 7.42 3.76 -13.18
C ARG A 52 7.66 2.31 -12.75
N CYS A 53 8.91 1.94 -12.51
CA CYS A 53 9.26 0.62 -11.97
C CYS A 53 8.69 0.39 -10.57
N ILE A 54 8.82 1.38 -9.67
CA ILE A 54 8.26 1.37 -8.32
C ILE A 54 6.73 1.21 -8.38
N LEU A 55 6.06 1.95 -9.27
CA LEU A 55 4.62 1.86 -9.47
C LEU A 55 4.18 0.46 -9.91
N GLY A 56 4.91 -0.17 -10.85
CA GLY A 56 4.66 -1.55 -11.26
C GLY A 56 4.81 -2.54 -10.09
N PHE A 57 5.86 -2.37 -9.28
CA PHE A 57 6.10 -3.22 -8.11
C PHE A 57 5.00 -3.10 -7.04
N ILE A 58 4.58 -1.88 -6.71
CA ILE A 58 3.50 -1.63 -5.76
C ILE A 58 2.17 -2.18 -6.29
N LEU A 59 1.92 -2.10 -7.60
CA LEU A 59 0.73 -2.65 -8.23
C LEU A 59 0.66 -4.18 -8.08
N VAL A 60 1.78 -4.89 -8.28
CA VAL A 60 1.84 -6.34 -8.02
C VAL A 60 1.60 -6.66 -6.55
N LEU A 61 2.21 -5.92 -5.62
CA LEU A 61 1.99 -6.10 -4.18
C LEU A 61 0.55 -5.79 -3.75
N PHE A 62 -0.09 -4.84 -4.42
CA PHE A 62 -1.49 -4.51 -4.20
C PHE A 62 -2.39 -5.66 -4.64
N ILE A 63 -2.19 -6.20 -5.85
CA ILE A 63 -2.94 -7.36 -6.35
C ILE A 63 -2.74 -8.56 -5.42
N ASP A 64 -1.51 -8.84 -5.00
CA ASP A 64 -1.22 -9.90 -4.03
C ASP A 64 -1.98 -9.69 -2.70
N SER A 65 -1.94 -8.46 -2.16
CA SER A 65 -2.63 -8.12 -0.91
C SER A 65 -4.16 -8.24 -1.05
N VAL A 66 -4.72 -7.88 -2.20
CA VAL A 66 -6.14 -8.04 -2.52
C VAL A 66 -6.52 -9.53 -2.60
N ASN A 67 -5.75 -10.33 -3.34
CA ASN A 67 -5.96 -11.77 -3.44
C ASN A 67 -5.89 -12.45 -2.06
N ARG A 68 -4.98 -11.99 -1.20
CA ARG A 68 -4.88 -12.46 0.18
C ARG A 68 -6.11 -12.09 1.02
N VAL A 69 -6.61 -10.85 0.93
CA VAL A 69 -7.83 -10.43 1.64
C VAL A 69 -9.05 -11.24 1.18
N PHE A 70 -9.19 -11.47 -0.13
CA PHE A 70 -10.27 -12.30 -0.67
C PHE A 70 -10.18 -13.74 -0.20
N ARG A 71 -8.98 -14.35 -0.20
CA ARG A 71 -8.76 -15.71 0.33
C ARG A 71 -9.12 -15.82 1.81
N VAL A 72 -8.62 -14.91 2.64
CA VAL A 72 -8.94 -14.87 4.08
C VAL A 72 -10.44 -14.64 4.33
N THR A 73 -11.11 -13.90 3.44
CA THR A 73 -12.57 -13.68 3.53
C THR A 73 -13.38 -14.88 3.01
N ALA A 74 -12.87 -15.62 2.03
CA ALA A 74 -13.50 -16.83 1.51
C ALA A 74 -13.43 -18.00 2.50
N GLU A 75 -12.31 -18.14 3.22
CA GLU A 75 -12.15 -19.06 4.36
C GLU A 75 -13.14 -18.76 5.50
N LEU A 76 -13.71 -17.54 5.53
CA LEU A 76 -14.72 -17.05 6.47
C LEU A 76 -16.18 -17.17 5.96
N GLY A 77 -16.39 -17.50 4.68
CA GLY A 77 -17.72 -17.75 4.10
C GLY A 77 -18.37 -19.01 4.72
N PRO A 78 -19.69 -19.23 4.55
CA PRO A 78 -20.49 -20.19 5.34
C PRO A 78 -20.16 -21.70 5.17
N SER A 79 -18.96 -22.07 4.75
CA SER A 79 -18.45 -23.44 4.69
C SER A 79 -18.02 -24.02 6.05
N SER A 80 -18.20 -23.30 7.17
CA SER A 80 -18.09 -23.90 8.52
C SER A 80 -19.38 -24.59 9.00
N LYS A 81 -20.37 -24.83 8.12
CA LYS A 81 -21.48 -25.73 8.40
C LYS A 81 -21.49 -26.90 7.41
N GLY A 82 -20.70 -27.94 7.68
CA GLY A 82 -20.91 -29.26 7.10
C GLY A 82 -19.63 -30.06 6.83
N GLY A 83 -19.41 -31.11 7.65
CA GLY A 83 -18.68 -32.35 7.34
C GLY A 83 -17.27 -32.23 6.74
N GLY A 84 -16.18 -32.57 7.41
CA GLY A 84 -16.03 -33.85 8.10
C GLY A 84 -16.14 -35.03 7.14
N ILE A 85 -15.13 -35.26 6.29
CA ILE A 85 -14.83 -36.59 5.74
C ILE A 85 -13.30 -36.82 5.82
N THR A 86 -12.95 -37.74 6.73
CA THR A 86 -11.74 -38.60 6.80
C THR A 86 -10.37 -37.98 7.08
N SER A 87 -10.03 -37.83 8.37
CA SER A 87 -9.06 -38.73 9.05
C SER A 87 -8.86 -38.33 10.52
N GLY A 88 -9.19 -39.23 11.45
CA GLY A 88 -8.68 -39.22 12.83
C GLY A 88 -9.51 -38.47 13.89
N ILE A 89 -10.53 -39.16 14.41
CA ILE A 89 -11.00 -39.20 15.81
C ILE A 89 -10.57 -38.03 16.73
N ILE A 90 -11.53 -37.18 17.12
CA ILE A 90 -11.93 -36.82 18.52
C ILE A 90 -13.17 -35.90 18.45
N PRO A 91 -14.24 -36.10 19.26
CA PRO A 91 -15.47 -35.33 19.20
C PRO A 91 -15.48 -34.11 20.14
N SER A 92 -16.13 -33.03 19.69
CA SER A 92 -16.83 -32.03 20.48
C SER A 92 -16.12 -31.39 21.70
N ALA A 93 -15.49 -30.22 21.48
CA ALA A 93 -15.38 -29.05 22.37
C ALA A 93 -14.19 -28.17 21.90
N ILE A 94 -14.15 -26.86 22.22
CA ILE A 94 -13.01 -25.90 22.06
C ILE A 94 -12.98 -25.19 20.66
N ALA A 95 -13.07 -23.87 20.45
CA ALA A 95 -13.03 -22.67 21.29
C ALA A 95 -13.72 -21.45 20.61
N PRO A 96 -14.32 -20.51 21.36
CA PRO A 96 -14.71 -19.18 20.86
C PRO A 96 -13.51 -18.33 20.36
N ASP A 97 -12.28 -18.71 20.70
CA ASP A 97 -11.04 -18.05 20.27
C ASP A 97 -10.78 -18.16 18.76
N SER A 98 -11.27 -19.24 18.12
CA SER A 98 -11.10 -19.42 16.66
C SER A 98 -11.72 -18.27 15.87
N ARG A 99 -12.90 -17.78 16.26
CA ARG A 99 -13.56 -16.65 15.60
C ARG A 99 -12.80 -15.33 15.81
N ALA A 100 -12.30 -15.10 17.02
CA ALA A 100 -11.52 -13.91 17.35
C ALA A 100 -10.18 -13.87 16.59
N GLU A 101 -9.48 -15.01 16.53
CA GLU A 101 -8.22 -15.14 15.80
C GLU A 101 -8.42 -14.94 14.28
N ILE A 102 -9.49 -15.50 13.71
CA ILE A 102 -9.77 -15.36 12.28
C ILE A 102 -10.20 -13.91 11.95
N GLN A 103 -10.98 -13.25 12.81
CA GLN A 103 -11.29 -11.82 12.66
C GLN A 103 -10.02 -10.98 12.73
N ALA A 104 -9.09 -11.26 13.64
CA ALA A 104 -7.80 -10.57 13.72
C ALA A 104 -7.00 -10.72 12.40
N ARG A 105 -6.93 -11.94 11.84
CA ARG A 105 -6.27 -12.20 10.54
C ARG A 105 -6.88 -11.38 9.40
N LYS A 106 -8.21 -11.22 9.38
CA LYS A 106 -8.92 -10.36 8.40
C LYS A 106 -8.53 -8.89 8.56
N PHE A 107 -8.54 -8.35 9.77
CA PHE A 107 -8.14 -6.95 10.02
C PHE A 107 -6.69 -6.69 9.60
N TYR A 108 -5.79 -7.63 9.86
CA TYR A 108 -4.40 -7.53 9.40
C TYR A 108 -4.29 -7.51 7.87
N ALA A 109 -5.00 -8.38 7.18
CA ALA A 109 -4.99 -8.42 5.72
C ALA A 109 -5.60 -7.13 5.11
N GLN A 110 -6.71 -6.63 5.67
CA GLN A 110 -7.35 -5.38 5.23
C GLN A 110 -6.42 -4.17 5.37
N ARG A 111 -5.78 -4.01 6.55
CA ARG A 111 -4.84 -2.91 6.78
C ARG A 111 -3.69 -2.92 5.77
N ASN A 112 -3.15 -4.10 5.46
CA ASN A 112 -2.05 -4.23 4.52
C ASN A 112 -2.49 -3.94 3.07
N MET A 113 -3.70 -4.33 2.69
CA MET A 113 -4.31 -3.96 1.41
C MET A 113 -4.50 -2.44 1.30
N TYR A 114 -5.03 -1.80 2.34
CA TYR A 114 -5.19 -0.33 2.36
C TYR A 114 -3.84 0.38 2.27
N LEU A 115 -2.83 -0.10 2.99
CA LEU A 115 -1.48 0.45 2.94
C LEU A 115 -0.92 0.44 1.52
N CYS A 116 -0.95 -0.70 0.82
CA CYS A 116 -0.50 -0.77 -0.57
C CYS A 116 -1.35 0.09 -1.52
N GLY A 117 -2.67 0.14 -1.29
CA GLY A 117 -3.59 0.93 -2.12
C GLY A 117 -3.36 2.43 -2.00
N PHE A 118 -3.14 2.94 -0.79
CA PHE A 118 -2.82 4.35 -0.56
C PHE A 118 -1.48 4.74 -1.18
N THR A 119 -0.46 3.88 -1.07
CA THR A 119 0.83 4.14 -1.73
C THR A 119 0.64 4.24 -3.23
N LEU A 120 -0.03 3.28 -3.87
CA LEU A 120 -0.27 3.29 -5.32
C LEU A 120 -1.00 4.57 -5.77
N PHE A 121 -2.06 4.94 -5.06
CA PHE A 121 -2.82 6.15 -5.34
C PHE A 121 -1.96 7.41 -5.21
N LEU A 122 -1.15 7.49 -4.15
CA LEU A 122 -0.29 8.63 -3.90
C LEU A 122 0.83 8.72 -4.95
N THR A 123 1.47 7.61 -5.33
CA THR A 123 2.45 7.55 -6.43
C THR A 123 1.87 8.10 -7.73
N LEU A 124 0.61 7.76 -8.06
CA LEU A 124 -0.07 8.24 -9.27
C LEU A 124 -0.32 9.76 -9.24
N ILE A 125 -0.81 10.28 -8.11
CA ILE A 125 -1.03 11.72 -7.94
C ILE A 125 0.29 12.46 -8.01
N LEU A 126 1.32 11.99 -7.30
CA LEU A 126 2.63 12.62 -7.24
C LEU A 126 3.25 12.72 -8.65
N ASN A 127 3.11 11.68 -9.47
CA ASN A 127 3.53 11.71 -10.88
C ASN A 127 2.80 12.80 -11.69
N ARG A 128 1.49 13.00 -11.47
CA ARG A 128 0.72 14.07 -12.13
C ARG A 128 1.08 15.47 -11.61
N THR A 129 1.14 15.64 -10.30
CA THR A 129 1.52 16.91 -9.66
C THR A 129 2.91 17.34 -10.10
N TYR A 130 3.85 16.39 -10.22
CA TYR A 130 5.18 16.67 -10.73
C TYR A 130 5.17 17.21 -12.16
N ALA A 131 4.44 16.56 -13.08
CA ALA A 131 4.33 17.02 -14.47
C ALA A 131 3.78 18.44 -14.56
N LEU A 132 2.77 18.78 -13.76
CA LEU A 132 2.20 20.14 -13.69
C LEU A 132 3.19 21.16 -13.12
N VAL A 133 3.92 20.80 -12.06
CA VAL A 133 4.93 21.68 -11.45
C VAL A 133 6.09 21.92 -12.42
N ALA A 134 6.48 20.91 -13.21
CA ALA A 134 7.53 21.04 -14.21
C ALA A 134 7.13 21.93 -15.40
N GLU A 135 5.84 22.01 -15.74
CA GLU A 135 5.31 22.90 -16.79
C GLU A 135 5.20 24.37 -16.31
N LEU A 136 4.95 24.57 -15.01
CA LEU A 136 4.82 25.89 -14.38
C LEU A 136 6.17 26.58 -14.06
N LEU A 137 7.30 25.89 -14.23
CA LEU A 137 8.66 26.32 -13.88
C LEU A 137 9.47 26.64 -15.14
#